data_AF-A0A2G8KDK6-F1
#
_entry.id   AF-A0A2G8KDK6-F1
#
_cell.length_a   1.000
_cell.length_b   1.000
_cell.length_c   1.000
_cell.angle_alpha   90.00
_cell.angle_beta   90.00
_cell.angle_gamma   90.00
#
_symmetry.space_group_name_H-M   'P 1'
#
loop_
_entity.id
_entity.type
_entity.pdbx_description
1 polymer ?
#
loop_
_entity_poly.entity_id
_entity_poly.type
_entity_poly.pdbx_seq_one_letter_code
_entity_poly.pdbx_strand_id
1 'polypeptide(L)'
;MLKVNFLDVTVRKEHGSLSTDLYTNPTDTHQYLHSSSCHPRHCKSGIAYSQALRLRRICSNNSSFIRHTDALEKHLIARGHSARRVREAIQRVRSLSRSSTLAVKDKKGRDCDNKLPLVVTFHPNLPPLQKITSNNHNILLTSDRLQRAVPEKPIIAYRRQCNLRDLLVRAAVPPLTSNPTPIQHGTFKCDRTSRCIVCSHHIVESNSITSHNMQLTQD
;
A
#
# COMPACT_ATOMS: atom_id res chain seq x y z
N MET A 1 -36.25 -18.37 -3.45
CA MET A 1 -35.53 -17.17 -2.98
C MET A 1 -34.30 -16.96 -3.85
N LEU A 2 -34.30 -15.91 -4.68
CA LEU A 2 -33.20 -15.62 -5.61
C LEU A 2 -32.06 -14.97 -4.84
N LYS A 3 -30.89 -15.64 -4.82
CA LYS A 3 -29.66 -15.11 -4.25
C LYS A 3 -28.50 -15.36 -5.21
N VAL A 4 -27.56 -14.43 -5.26
CA VAL A 4 -26.32 -14.56 -6.02
C VAL A 4 -25.14 -14.09 -5.18
N ASN A 5 -24.00 -14.77 -5.31
CA ASN A 5 -22.76 -14.39 -4.65
C ASN A 5 -21.86 -13.69 -5.66
N PHE A 6 -21.29 -12.54 -5.29
CA PHE A 6 -20.30 -11.83 -6.09
C PHE A 6 -19.23 -11.25 -5.16
N LEU A 7 -17.97 -11.62 -5.40
CA LEU A 7 -16.84 -11.28 -4.54
C LEU A 7 -17.14 -11.62 -3.06
N ASP A 8 -17.26 -10.61 -2.21
CA ASP A 8 -17.49 -10.69 -0.77
C ASP A 8 -18.95 -10.39 -0.38
N VAL A 9 -19.88 -10.37 -1.33
CA VAL A 9 -21.28 -9.99 -1.09
C VAL A 9 -22.24 -11.07 -1.58
N THR A 10 -23.21 -11.42 -0.72
CA THR A 10 -24.42 -12.14 -1.11
C THR A 10 -25.52 -11.12 -1.35
N VAL A 11 -26.05 -11.06 -2.57
CA VAL A 11 -27.22 -10.23 -2.92
C VAL A 11 -28.46 -11.11 -2.92
N ARG A 12 -29.52 -10.67 -2.23
CA ARG A 12 -30.81 -11.35 -2.11
C ARG A 12 -31.91 -10.43 -2.62
N LYS A 13 -32.88 -10.97 -3.36
CA LYS A 13 -34.12 -10.27 -3.68
C LYS A 13 -35.17 -10.64 -2.64
N GLU A 14 -35.56 -9.68 -1.80
CA GLU A 14 -36.52 -9.84 -0.70
C GLU A 14 -37.57 -8.72 -0.82
N HIS A 15 -38.86 -9.08 -0.86
CA HIS A 15 -40.00 -8.13 -0.91
C HIS A 15 -39.86 -7.03 -1.97
N GLY A 16 -39.39 -7.38 -3.18
CA GLY A 16 -39.19 -6.43 -4.27
C GLY A 16 -37.94 -5.54 -4.15
N SER A 17 -37.18 -5.65 -3.06
CA SER A 17 -35.94 -4.89 -2.81
C SER A 17 -34.70 -5.79 -2.79
N LEU A 18 -33.53 -5.19 -2.98
CA LEU A 18 -32.25 -5.89 -2.85
C LEU A 18 -31.70 -5.75 -1.42
N SER A 19 -31.34 -6.88 -0.82
CA SER A 19 -30.68 -6.98 0.48
C SER A 19 -29.28 -7.57 0.29
N THR A 20 -28.30 -7.05 1.01
CA THR A 20 -26.91 -7.48 0.91
C THR A 20 -26.38 -7.99 2.25
N ASP A 21 -25.60 -9.05 2.21
CA ASP A 21 -24.92 -9.64 3.37
C ASP A 21 -23.48 -10.03 2.99
N LEU A 22 -22.61 -10.22 3.99
CA LEU A 22 -21.25 -10.70 3.75
C LEU A 22 -21.30 -12.13 3.19
N TYR A 23 -20.62 -12.34 2.06
CA TYR A 23 -20.28 -13.67 1.58
C TYR A 23 -18.84 -14.00 1.97
N THR A 24 -18.67 -15.14 2.62
CA THR A 24 -17.36 -15.71 2.93
C THR A 24 -17.21 -16.98 2.10
N ASN A 25 -16.12 -17.08 1.34
CA ASN A 25 -15.82 -18.30 0.59
C ASN A 25 -15.60 -19.46 1.58
N PRO A 26 -16.14 -20.67 1.34
CA PRO A 26 -15.88 -21.84 2.19
C PRO A 26 -14.41 -22.13 2.47
N THR A 27 -13.49 -21.73 1.58
CA THR A 27 -12.04 -21.91 1.76
C THR A 27 -11.35 -20.70 2.41
N ASP A 28 -12.08 -19.66 2.81
CA ASP A 28 -11.51 -18.49 3.46
C ASP A 28 -11.11 -18.84 4.90
N THR A 29 -9.80 -18.78 5.15
CA THR A 29 -9.20 -19.08 6.45
C THR A 29 -9.16 -17.87 7.38
N HIS A 30 -9.66 -16.70 6.94
CA HIS A 30 -9.68 -15.46 7.70
C HIS A 30 -8.29 -15.06 8.22
N GLN A 31 -7.26 -15.25 7.39
CA GLN A 31 -5.88 -14.93 7.72
C GLN A 31 -5.61 -13.42 7.71
N TYR A 32 -6.18 -12.71 8.68
CA TYR A 32 -5.89 -11.30 8.90
C TYR A 32 -4.42 -11.07 9.27
N LEU A 33 -3.98 -9.84 9.07
CA LEU A 33 -2.63 -9.40 9.41
C LEU A 33 -2.34 -9.62 10.90
N HIS A 34 -1.27 -10.35 11.22
CA HIS A 34 -0.88 -10.60 12.61
C HIS A 34 -0.34 -9.33 13.28
N SER A 35 -0.61 -9.15 14.57
CA SER A 35 -0.22 -7.94 15.32
C SER A 35 1.31 -7.74 15.42
N SER A 36 2.08 -8.82 15.48
CA SER A 36 3.55 -8.80 15.50
C SER A 36 4.21 -8.83 14.12
N SER A 37 3.42 -8.89 13.03
CA SER A 37 3.99 -8.96 11.68
C SER A 37 4.83 -7.73 11.31
N CYS A 38 5.76 -7.91 10.37
CA CYS A 38 6.67 -6.90 9.84
C CYS A 38 5.96 -5.92 8.88
N HIS A 39 4.98 -5.20 9.41
CA HIS A 39 4.20 -4.21 8.68
C HIS A 39 4.18 -2.89 9.46
N PRO A 40 3.99 -1.75 8.77
CA PRO A 40 3.82 -0.46 9.43
C PRO A 40 2.73 -0.51 10.51
N ARG A 41 2.99 0.16 11.64
CA ARG A 41 2.09 0.15 12.80
C ARG A 41 0.66 0.56 12.43
N HIS A 42 0.52 1.57 11.57
CA HIS A 42 -0.77 2.10 11.16
C HIS A 42 -1.62 1.06 10.39
N CYS A 43 -1.02 0.18 9.59
CA CYS A 43 -1.72 -0.91 8.90
C CYS A 43 -2.33 -1.88 9.92
N LYS A 44 -1.56 -2.22 10.96
CA LYS A 44 -1.98 -3.17 12.01
C LYS A 44 -3.05 -2.58 12.92
N SER A 45 -2.93 -1.30 13.30
CA SER A 45 -3.95 -0.65 14.13
C SER A 45 -5.23 -0.30 13.37
N GLY A 46 -5.14 -0.07 12.05
CA GLY A 46 -6.29 0.32 11.22
C GLY A 46 -7.18 -0.85 10.78
N ILE A 47 -6.70 -2.09 10.89
CA ILE A 47 -7.40 -3.25 10.32
C ILE A 47 -8.78 -3.46 10.94
N ALA A 48 -8.92 -3.35 12.27
CA ALA A 48 -10.20 -3.57 12.95
C ALA A 48 -11.26 -2.58 12.48
N TYR A 49 -10.91 -1.28 12.45
CA TYR A 49 -11.82 -0.23 12.02
C TYR A 49 -12.19 -0.37 10.52
N SER A 50 -11.20 -0.60 9.66
CA SER A 50 -11.42 -0.71 8.22
C SER A 50 -12.28 -1.92 7.84
N GLN A 51 -12.05 -3.08 8.46
CA GLN A 51 -12.87 -4.27 8.23
C GLN A 51 -14.29 -4.10 8.77
N ALA A 52 -14.45 -3.54 9.98
CA ALA A 52 -15.78 -3.24 10.52
C ALA A 52 -16.53 -2.23 9.64
N LEU A 53 -15.86 -1.20 9.12
CA LEU A 53 -16.47 -0.22 8.22
C LEU A 53 -16.94 -0.85 6.90
N ARG A 54 -16.16 -1.80 6.37
CA ARG A 54 -16.57 -2.60 5.21
C ARG A 54 -17.82 -3.42 5.52
N LEU A 55 -17.86 -4.12 6.66
CA LEU A 55 -19.05 -4.87 7.08
C LEU A 55 -20.29 -3.98 7.20
N ARG A 56 -20.13 -2.76 7.74
CA ARG A 56 -21.23 -1.79 7.88
C ARG A 56 -21.80 -1.35 6.52
N ARG A 57 -20.97 -1.28 5.48
CA ARG A 57 -21.39 -0.95 4.12
C ARG A 57 -22.10 -2.13 3.44
N ILE A 58 -21.57 -3.33 3.62
CA ILE A 58 -22.09 -4.55 2.98
C ILE A 58 -23.44 -4.96 3.58
N CYS A 59 -23.56 -5.02 4.90
CA CYS A 59 -24.74 -5.61 5.54
C CYS A 59 -25.93 -4.64 5.49
N SER A 60 -27.02 -4.99 4.80
CA SER A 60 -28.27 -4.22 4.83
C SER A 60 -28.92 -4.25 6.22
N ASN A 61 -28.86 -5.40 6.89
CA ASN A 61 -29.49 -5.63 8.18
C ASN A 61 -28.50 -5.43 9.34
N ASN A 62 -28.93 -4.74 10.40
CA ASN A 62 -28.08 -4.48 11.56
C ASN A 62 -27.77 -5.75 12.37
N SER A 63 -28.67 -6.74 12.38
CA SER A 63 -28.43 -8.05 13.00
C SER A 63 -27.31 -8.81 12.31
N SER A 64 -27.31 -8.86 10.97
CA SER A 64 -26.21 -9.43 10.18
C SER A 64 -24.89 -8.72 10.46
N PHE A 65 -24.91 -7.38 10.48
CA PHE A 65 -23.72 -6.58 10.80
C PHE A 65 -23.12 -6.95 12.16
N ILE A 66 -23.94 -7.00 13.23
CA ILE A 66 -23.48 -7.37 14.58
C ILE A 66 -22.85 -8.76 14.57
N ARG A 67 -23.54 -9.76 13.99
CA ARG A 67 -23.05 -11.13 13.88
C ARG A 67 -21.67 -11.20 13.20
N HIS A 68 -21.48 -10.46 12.11
CA HIS A 68 -20.21 -10.44 11.38
C HIS A 68 -19.12 -9.68 12.14
N THR A 69 -19.45 -8.61 12.86
CA THR A 69 -18.47 -7.91 13.71
C THR A 69 -18.02 -8.73 14.90
N ASP A 70 -18.91 -9.54 15.48
CA ASP A 70 -18.56 -10.45 16.58
C ASP A 70 -17.59 -11.55 16.10
N ALA A 71 -17.82 -12.08 14.89
CA ALA A 71 -16.89 -13.01 14.26
C ALA A 71 -15.55 -12.35 13.93
N LEU A 72 -15.57 -11.12 13.40
CA LEU A 72 -14.37 -10.33 13.11
C LEU A 72 -13.54 -10.07 14.38
N GLU A 73 -14.19 -9.74 15.50
CA GLU A 73 -13.51 -9.54 16.78
C GLU A 73 -12.73 -10.80 17.18
N LYS A 74 -13.38 -11.97 17.15
CA LYS A 74 -12.76 -13.26 17.48
C LYS A 74 -11.56 -13.53 16.58
N HIS A 75 -11.71 -13.34 15.26
CA HIS A 75 -10.62 -13.56 14.31
C HIS A 75 -9.43 -12.62 14.57
N LEU A 76 -9.67 -11.33 14.83
CA LEU A 76 -8.58 -10.39 15.09
C LEU A 76 -7.88 -10.65 16.43
N ILE A 77 -8.62 -11.01 17.47
CA ILE A 77 -8.03 -11.40 18.77
C ILE A 77 -7.16 -12.65 18.60
N ALA A 78 -7.64 -13.66 17.87
CA ALA A 78 -6.87 -14.86 17.55
C ALA A 78 -5.58 -14.55 16.75
N ARG A 79 -5.54 -13.43 16.03
CA ARG A 79 -4.34 -12.92 15.30
C ARG A 79 -3.46 -12.00 16.16
N GLY A 80 -3.65 -12.03 17.47
CA GLY A 80 -2.81 -11.34 18.47
C GLY A 80 -3.14 -9.86 18.65
N HIS A 81 -4.28 -9.37 18.14
CA HIS A 81 -4.69 -7.98 18.37
C HIS A 81 -5.31 -7.81 19.76
N SER A 82 -5.06 -6.65 20.38
CA SER A 82 -5.65 -6.32 21.68
C SER A 82 -7.17 -6.25 21.60
N ALA A 83 -7.85 -7.10 22.38
CA ALA A 83 -9.31 -7.15 22.41
C ALA A 83 -9.95 -5.78 22.71
N ARG A 84 -9.36 -5.01 23.64
CA ARG A 84 -9.80 -3.65 23.95
C ARG A 84 -9.80 -2.76 22.70
N ARG A 85 -8.68 -2.71 21.98
CA ARG A 85 -8.53 -1.87 20.76
C ARG A 85 -9.45 -2.31 19.63
N VAL A 86 -9.67 -3.62 19.48
CA VAL A 86 -10.58 -4.17 18.47
C VAL A 86 -12.02 -3.74 18.78
N ARG A 87 -12.47 -3.90 20.02
CA ARG A 87 -13.81 -3.47 20.46
C ARG A 87 -14.02 -1.97 20.31
N GLU A 88 -13.06 -1.15 20.74
CA GLU A 88 -13.11 0.30 20.56
C GLU A 88 -13.27 0.68 19.08
N ALA A 89 -12.51 0.02 18.19
CA ALA A 89 -12.61 0.27 16.76
C ALA A 89 -13.96 -0.15 16.18
N ILE A 90 -14.48 -1.32 16.56
CA ILE A 90 -15.80 -1.80 16.14
C ILE A 90 -16.90 -0.86 16.66
N GLN A 91 -16.82 -0.44 17.92
CA GLN A 91 -17.81 0.45 18.53
C GLN A 91 -17.90 1.80 17.82
N ARG A 92 -16.76 2.37 17.40
CA ARG A 92 -16.75 3.59 16.57
C ARG A 92 -17.44 3.41 15.22
N VAL A 93 -17.50 2.20 14.67
CA VAL A 93 -18.25 1.91 13.44
C VAL A 93 -19.71 1.59 13.73
N ARG A 94 -20.01 1.00 14.90
CA ARG A 94 -21.38 0.73 15.33
C ARG A 94 -22.20 2.00 15.45
N SER A 95 -21.61 3.12 15.88
CA SER A 95 -22.28 4.42 15.94
C SER A 95 -22.57 5.04 14.57
N LEU A 96 -21.99 4.53 13.48
CA LEU A 96 -22.23 5.05 12.13
C LEU A 96 -23.45 4.36 11.49
N SER A 97 -24.30 5.17 10.84
CA SER A 97 -25.39 4.65 10.00
C SER A 97 -24.83 4.13 8.67
N ARG A 98 -25.43 3.06 8.13
CA ARG A 98 -25.01 2.52 6.81
C ARG A 98 -25.09 3.57 5.71
N SER A 99 -26.16 4.36 5.67
CA SER A 99 -26.35 5.45 4.69
C SER A 99 -25.19 6.46 4.73
N SER A 100 -24.76 6.89 5.93
CA SER A 100 -23.63 7.81 6.06
C SER A 100 -22.30 7.22 5.57
N THR A 101 -22.11 5.90 5.71
CA THR A 101 -20.88 5.23 5.26
C THR A 101 -20.81 4.97 3.77
N LEU A 102 -21.97 4.98 3.09
CA LEU A 102 -22.12 4.84 1.64
C LEU A 102 -22.18 6.18 0.91
N ALA A 103 -22.50 7.26 1.63
CA ALA A 103 -22.54 8.60 1.08
C ALA A 103 -21.20 8.95 0.41
N VAL A 104 -21.29 9.41 -0.84
CA VAL A 104 -20.15 9.96 -1.57
C VAL A 104 -19.73 11.22 -0.83
N LYS A 105 -18.49 11.23 -0.33
CA LYS A 105 -17.91 12.44 0.24
C LYS A 105 -17.34 13.26 -0.90
N ASP A 106 -17.69 14.54 -0.95
CA ASP A 106 -17.02 15.49 -1.83
C ASP A 106 -15.52 15.39 -1.56
N LYS A 107 -14.75 15.12 -2.61
CA LYS A 107 -13.30 15.21 -2.58
C LYS A 107 -12.93 16.69 -2.48
N LYS A 108 -13.21 17.34 -1.34
CA LYS A 108 -12.59 18.64 -1.04
C LYS A 108 -11.10 18.42 -1.19
N GLY A 109 -10.50 19.16 -2.14
CA GLY A 109 -9.20 18.90 -2.75
C GLY A 109 -8.27 18.17 -1.81
N ARG A 110 -8.14 16.85 -1.99
CA ARG A 110 -7.05 16.17 -1.31
C ARG A 110 -5.80 16.71 -1.98
N ASP A 111 -5.08 17.51 -1.22
CA ASP A 111 -3.75 18.03 -1.49
C ASP A 111 -2.71 16.92 -1.76
N CYS A 112 -3.13 15.68 -2.01
CA CYS A 112 -2.28 14.53 -2.30
C CYS A 112 -2.05 14.30 -3.79
N ASP A 113 -2.86 14.86 -4.69
CA ASP A 113 -2.74 14.59 -6.13
C ASP A 113 -1.43 15.15 -6.72
N ASN A 114 -0.83 16.16 -6.07
CA ASN A 114 0.47 16.73 -6.44
C ASN A 114 1.62 16.35 -5.49
N LYS A 115 1.40 15.48 -4.49
CA LYS A 115 2.44 15.16 -3.51
C LYS A 115 3.36 14.06 -4.00
N LEU A 116 4.65 14.37 -4.07
CA LEU A 116 5.70 13.44 -4.46
C LEU A 116 5.83 12.31 -3.41
N PRO A 117 5.71 11.02 -3.79
CA PRO A 117 5.94 9.92 -2.88
C PRO A 117 7.44 9.59 -2.78
N LEU A 118 7.99 9.63 -1.57
CA LEU A 118 9.26 9.00 -1.24
C LEU A 118 9.00 7.54 -0.84
N VAL A 119 9.26 6.63 -1.79
CA VAL A 119 9.01 5.19 -1.59
C VAL A 119 10.21 4.54 -0.91
N VAL A 120 9.99 3.94 0.26
CA VAL A 120 11.03 3.24 1.02
C VAL A 120 10.53 1.85 1.42
N THR A 121 11.40 0.85 1.38
CA THR A 121 11.07 -0.50 1.87
C THR A 121 10.94 -0.46 3.39
N PHE A 122 9.80 -0.89 3.93
CA PHE A 122 9.57 -0.90 5.38
C PHE A 122 10.51 -1.84 6.11
N HIS A 123 11.05 -1.37 7.23
CA HIS A 123 11.73 -2.19 8.23
C HIS A 123 11.40 -1.63 9.63
N PRO A 124 11.17 -2.48 10.66
CA PRO A 124 10.82 -2.01 12.00
C PRO A 124 11.90 -1.11 12.63
N ASN A 125 13.16 -1.30 12.26
CA ASN A 125 14.30 -0.51 12.72
C ASN A 125 14.57 0.75 11.87
N LEU A 126 13.67 1.13 10.96
CA LEU A 126 13.86 2.38 10.23
C LEU A 126 13.85 3.57 11.20
N PRO A 127 14.71 4.57 10.98
CA PRO A 127 14.64 5.81 11.73
C PRO A 127 13.31 6.54 11.41
N PRO A 128 12.92 7.56 12.19
CA PRO A 128 11.69 8.31 11.96
C PRO A 128 11.80 9.16 10.69
N LEU A 129 11.67 8.52 9.52
CA LEU A 129 11.86 9.11 8.20
C LEU A 129 10.98 10.35 8.01
N GLN A 130 9.74 10.33 8.53
CA GLN A 130 8.85 11.47 8.42
C GLN A 130 9.44 12.72 9.07
N LYS A 131 10.03 12.57 10.26
CA LYS A 131 10.69 13.64 10.99
C LYS A 131 11.97 14.08 10.28
N ILE A 132 12.80 13.12 9.85
CA ILE A 132 14.06 13.40 9.14
C ILE A 132 13.78 14.18 7.86
N THR A 133 12.87 13.69 7.02
CA THR A 133 12.49 14.37 5.79
C THR A 133 11.83 15.72 6.09
N SER A 134 11.22 15.94 7.26
CA SER A 134 10.64 17.27 7.58
C SER A 134 11.74 18.26 7.86
N ASN A 135 12.64 17.87 8.75
CA ASN A 135 13.67 18.73 9.28
C ASN A 135 14.71 19.11 8.22
N ASN A 136 14.91 18.27 7.22
CA ASN A 136 15.86 18.49 6.13
C ASN A 136 15.18 18.96 4.83
N HIS A 137 13.87 19.26 4.89
CA HIS A 137 13.05 19.91 3.86
C HIS A 137 13.80 20.99 3.07
N ASN A 138 14.18 21.98 3.85
CA ASN A 138 14.83 23.22 3.45
C ASN A 138 16.10 23.02 2.63
N ILE A 139 16.85 21.93 2.82
CA ILE A 139 18.07 21.66 2.05
C ILE A 139 17.74 21.51 0.56
N LEU A 140 16.60 20.90 0.23
CA LEU A 140 16.15 20.76 -1.16
C LEU A 140 15.67 22.08 -1.76
N LEU A 141 15.31 23.06 -0.93
CA LEU A 141 14.87 24.38 -1.36
C LEU A 141 16.04 25.32 -1.69
N THR A 142 17.27 24.98 -1.28
CA THR A 142 18.47 25.79 -1.55
C THR A 142 18.87 25.85 -3.03
N SER A 143 18.47 24.85 -3.83
CA SER A 143 18.76 24.81 -5.26
C SER A 143 17.49 24.98 -6.07
N ASP A 144 17.46 25.94 -6.99
CA ASP A 144 16.31 26.19 -7.88
C ASP A 144 15.88 24.93 -8.66
N ARG A 145 16.82 24.06 -9.00
CA ARG A 145 16.54 22.78 -9.67
C ARG A 145 15.76 21.84 -8.75
N LEU A 146 16.19 21.71 -7.50
CA LEU A 146 15.60 20.79 -6.52
C LEU A 146 14.28 21.33 -5.97
N GLN A 147 14.16 22.65 -5.78
CA GLN A 147 12.92 23.31 -5.41
C GLN A 147 11.83 23.08 -6.47
N ARG A 148 12.17 23.16 -7.76
CA ARG A 148 11.21 22.85 -8.84
C ARG A 148 10.83 21.37 -8.88
N ALA A 149 11.76 20.47 -8.59
CA ALA A 149 11.52 19.03 -8.62
C ALA A 149 10.73 18.52 -7.41
N VAL A 150 10.98 19.11 -6.23
CA VAL A 150 10.38 18.72 -4.94
C VAL A 150 9.93 20.00 -4.21
N PRO A 151 8.86 20.66 -4.69
CA PRO A 151 8.42 21.95 -4.14
C PRO A 151 7.81 21.78 -2.74
N GLU A 152 7.19 20.64 -2.49
CA GLU A 152 6.63 20.27 -1.20
C GLU A 152 7.34 19.06 -0.63
N LYS A 153 7.25 18.95 0.69
CA LYS A 153 7.79 17.83 1.43
C LYS A 153 7.15 16.52 0.95
N PRO A 154 7.95 15.52 0.55
CA PRO A 154 7.39 14.29 -0.01
C PRO A 154 6.65 13.46 1.04
N ILE A 155 5.62 12.74 0.60
CA ILE A 155 4.90 11.76 1.42
C ILE A 155 5.71 10.48 1.47
N ILE A 156 5.90 9.92 2.65
CA ILE A 156 6.57 8.63 2.78
C ILE A 156 5.58 7.51 2.50
N ALA A 157 5.91 6.72 1.49
CA ALA A 157 5.18 5.52 1.13
C ALA A 157 6.05 4.29 1.44
N TYR A 158 5.49 3.34 2.19
CA TYR A 158 6.21 2.12 2.53
C TYR A 158 5.90 1.01 1.55
N ARG A 159 6.94 0.46 0.91
CA ARG A 159 6.88 -0.80 0.15
C ARG A 159 7.10 -1.98 1.10
N ARG A 160 6.45 -3.11 0.82
CA ARG A 160 6.68 -4.39 1.53
C ARG A 160 8.08 -4.96 1.24
N GLN A 161 8.64 -5.70 2.19
CA GLN A 161 9.86 -6.48 1.96
C GLN A 161 9.64 -7.59 0.92
N CYS A 162 10.73 -7.98 0.24
CA CYS A 162 10.73 -9.15 -0.62
C CYS A 162 10.52 -10.40 0.24
N ASN A 163 9.58 -11.26 -0.14
CA ASN A 163 9.35 -12.54 0.51
C ASN A 163 9.85 -13.69 -0.38
N LEU A 164 9.80 -14.93 0.14
CA LEU A 164 10.24 -16.12 -0.60
C LEU A 164 9.57 -16.25 -1.96
N ARG A 165 8.28 -15.88 -2.08
CA ARG A 165 7.59 -15.89 -3.36
C ARG A 165 8.27 -14.95 -4.38
N ASP A 166 8.67 -13.76 -3.96
CA ASP A 166 9.36 -12.81 -4.85
C ASP A 166 10.76 -13.28 -5.27
N LEU A 167 11.41 -14.07 -4.41
CA LEU A 167 12.76 -14.60 -4.67
C LEU A 167 12.74 -15.85 -5.56
N LEU A 168 11.80 -16.76 -5.28
CA LEU A 168 11.73 -18.09 -5.87
C LEU A 168 10.93 -18.10 -7.18
N VAL A 169 9.89 -17.27 -7.30
CA VAL A 169 9.04 -17.23 -8.50
C VAL A 169 9.65 -16.27 -9.52
N ARG A 170 10.81 -16.63 -10.07
CA ARG A 170 11.22 -16.12 -11.38
C ARG A 170 10.55 -16.99 -12.44
N ALA A 171 9.60 -16.42 -13.17
CA ALA A 171 8.80 -17.15 -14.16
C ALA A 171 9.60 -17.73 -15.35
N ALA A 172 10.89 -17.39 -15.47
CA ALA A 172 11.78 -17.93 -16.48
C ALA A 172 13.08 -18.40 -15.82
N VAL A 173 13.47 -19.65 -16.08
CA VAL A 173 14.83 -20.11 -15.87
C VAL A 173 15.70 -19.38 -16.91
N PRO A 174 16.76 -18.66 -16.51
CA PRO A 174 17.67 -18.06 -17.47
C PRO A 174 18.17 -19.13 -18.44
N PRO A 175 18.20 -18.88 -19.77
CA PRO A 175 18.80 -19.82 -20.70
C PRO A 175 20.24 -20.11 -20.27
N LEU A 176 20.62 -21.39 -20.25
CA LEU A 176 21.98 -21.84 -19.90
C LEU A 176 23.07 -21.32 -20.86
N THR A 177 22.67 -20.62 -21.92
CA THR A 177 23.54 -20.11 -22.99
C THR A 177 23.85 -18.61 -22.88
N SER A 178 23.38 -17.91 -21.85
CA SER A 178 23.85 -16.54 -21.64
C SER A 178 25.26 -16.59 -21.05
N ASN A 179 26.27 -16.51 -21.92
CA ASN A 179 27.51 -15.84 -21.55
C ASN A 179 27.10 -14.58 -20.77
N PRO A 180 27.53 -14.38 -19.51
CA PRO A 180 27.26 -13.12 -18.83
C PRO A 180 27.79 -12.04 -19.74
N THR A 181 26.87 -11.23 -20.30
CA THR A 181 27.25 -10.04 -21.07
C THR A 181 28.31 -9.32 -20.24
N PRO A 182 29.45 -8.91 -20.85
CA PRO A 182 30.51 -8.24 -20.13
C PRO A 182 29.88 -7.13 -19.28
N ILE A 183 30.32 -7.03 -18.02
CA ILE A 183 29.95 -5.94 -17.13
C ILE A 183 30.19 -4.65 -17.93
N GLN A 184 29.13 -4.05 -18.46
CA GLN A 184 29.27 -2.80 -19.17
C GLN A 184 29.53 -1.74 -18.09
N HIS A 185 30.78 -1.31 -18.00
CA HIS A 185 31.20 -0.25 -17.09
C HIS A 185 30.74 1.10 -17.65
N GLY A 186 30.01 1.87 -16.85
CA GLY A 186 29.48 3.17 -17.26
C GLY A 186 28.03 3.40 -16.84
N THR A 187 27.49 4.55 -17.26
CA THR A 187 26.08 4.91 -17.15
C THR A 187 25.37 4.48 -18.42
N PHE A 188 24.38 3.61 -18.31
CA PHE A 188 23.57 3.13 -19.44
C PHE A 188 22.08 3.35 -19.16
N LYS A 189 21.29 3.53 -20.21
CA LYS A 189 19.83 3.56 -20.06
C LYS A 189 19.31 2.15 -19.78
N CYS A 190 18.15 2.06 -19.13
CA CYS A 190 17.54 0.77 -18.84
C CYS A 190 16.99 0.11 -20.12
N ASP A 191 16.89 -1.23 -20.13
CA ASP A 191 16.38 -2.03 -21.26
C ASP A 191 14.95 -1.68 -21.71
N ARG A 192 14.22 -0.86 -20.94
CA ARG A 192 12.89 -0.35 -21.26
C ARG A 192 12.90 1.16 -21.46
N THR A 193 13.89 1.64 -22.22
CA THR A 193 14.13 3.04 -22.58
C THR A 193 12.87 3.78 -23.03
N SER A 194 12.01 3.15 -23.83
CA SER A 194 10.78 3.79 -24.35
C SER A 194 9.74 4.16 -23.30
N ARG A 195 9.84 3.62 -22.07
CA ARG A 195 8.87 3.85 -20.99
C ARG A 195 9.47 4.51 -19.75
N CYS A 196 10.79 4.72 -19.72
CA CYS A 196 11.47 5.26 -18.55
C CYS A 196 11.70 6.76 -18.71
N ILE A 197 10.82 7.57 -18.10
CA ILE A 197 10.89 9.05 -18.07
C ILE A 197 12.26 9.53 -17.53
N VAL A 198 12.84 8.79 -16.58
CA VAL A 198 14.16 9.12 -16.03
C VAL A 198 15.25 8.92 -17.09
N CYS A 199 15.20 7.83 -17.87
CA CYS A 199 16.17 7.60 -18.94
C CYS A 199 16.01 8.61 -20.10
N SER A 200 14.80 9.11 -20.35
CA SER A 200 14.57 10.10 -21.40
C SER A 200 15.02 11.51 -21.01
N HIS A 201 14.90 11.89 -19.74
CA HIS A 201 15.16 13.28 -19.30
C HIS A 201 16.43 13.47 -18.47
N HIS A 202 16.97 12.42 -17.86
CA HIS A 202 18.00 12.58 -16.82
C HIS A 202 19.21 11.66 -16.96
N ILE A 203 19.17 10.65 -17.83
CA ILE A 203 20.31 9.73 -18.02
C ILE A 203 20.99 10.03 -19.36
N VAL A 204 22.26 10.40 -19.28
CA VAL A 204 23.19 10.47 -20.42
C VAL A 204 24.07 9.24 -20.34
N GLU A 205 24.14 8.49 -21.44
CA GLU A 205 24.99 7.31 -21.51
C GLU A 205 26.44 7.75 -21.63
N SER A 206 27.30 7.25 -20.73
CA SER A 206 28.71 7.60 -20.72
C SER A 206 29.51 6.53 -20.00
N ASN A 207 30.67 6.20 -20.53
CA ASN A 207 31.67 5.35 -19.88
C ASN A 207 32.66 6.16 -19.02
N SER A 208 32.55 7.49 -18.99
CA SER A 208 33.43 8.38 -18.24
C SER A 208 32.65 9.42 -17.41
N ILE A 209 33.20 9.82 -16.27
CA ILE A 209 32.64 10.87 -15.42
C ILE A 209 33.70 11.95 -15.25
N THR A 210 33.39 13.17 -15.68
CA THR A 210 34.20 14.36 -15.43
C THR A 210 33.76 15.04 -14.14
N SER A 211 34.62 15.02 -13.13
CA SER A 211 34.46 15.79 -11.89
C SER A 211 35.40 16.99 -11.91
N HIS A 212 34.97 18.13 -11.36
CA HIS A 212 35.84 19.30 -11.17
C HIS A 212 37.06 19.03 -10.27
N ASN A 213 37.11 17.88 -9.57
CA ASN A 213 38.23 17.48 -8.73
C ASN A 213 38.94 16.17 -9.14
N MET A 214 38.56 15.51 -10.25
CA MET A 214 39.31 14.36 -10.76
C MET A 214 38.87 14.00 -12.19
N GLN A 215 39.82 13.91 -13.11
CA GLN A 215 39.66 13.21 -14.38
C GLN A 215 40.12 11.77 -14.18
N LEU A 216 39.18 10.83 -14.11
CA LEU A 216 39.48 9.42 -14.25
C LEU A 216 39.00 8.98 -15.63
N THR A 217 39.95 8.88 -16.56
CA THR A 217 39.80 8.08 -17.77
C THR A 217 40.32 6.68 -17.45
N GLN A 218 39.45 5.67 -17.53
CA GLN A 218 39.86 4.27 -17.53
C GLN A 218 39.63 3.72 -18.92
N ASP A 219 40.72 3.29 -19.56
CA ASP A 219 40.75 2.56 -20.82
C ASP A 219 40.07 1.18 -20.69
#